data_AF-A0A074ZSG4-F1
#
_entry.id   AF-A0A074ZSG4-F1
#
_cell.length_a   1.000
_cell.length_b   1.000
_cell.length_c   1.000
_cell.angle_alpha   90.00
_cell.angle_beta   90.00
_cell.angle_gamma   90.00
#
_symmetry.space_group_name_H-M   'P 1'
#
loop_
_entity.id
_entity.type
_entity.pdbx_description
1 polymer ?
#
loop_
_entity_poly.entity_id
_entity_poly.type
_entity_poly.pdbx_seq_one_letter_code
_entity_poly.pdbx_strand_id
1 'polypeptide(L)' 'MNNDLIGLIAPLTPTPRLHFLMTGYTPLTTDSEVSTVRRTTVFDVMRRLLQPKNMMVSTQVQRGVNHCYAAILNIIQ' A
#
# COMPACT_ATOMS: atom_id res chain seq x y z
N MET A 1 14.78 -14.17 4.04
CA MET A 1 13.37 -14.48 3.75
C MET A 1 12.57 -13.89 4.91
N ASN A 2 11.82 -12.82 4.67
CA ASN A 2 11.15 -12.04 5.71
C ASN A 2 9.81 -12.70 6.06
N ASN A 3 9.89 -13.87 6.69
CA ASN A 3 8.73 -14.73 6.98
C ASN A 3 8.27 -14.61 8.44
N ASP A 4 8.98 -13.81 9.23
CA ASP A 4 8.67 -13.47 10.61
C ASP A 4 8.20 -12.02 10.72
N LEU A 5 7.48 -11.72 11.80
CA LEU A 5 6.93 -10.38 12.02
C LEU A 5 8.04 -9.31 12.10
N ILE A 6 9.19 -9.68 12.67
CA ILE A 6 10.33 -8.77 12.81
C ILE A 6 10.93 -8.48 11.44
N GLY A 7 11.16 -9.50 10.61
CA GLY A 7 11.64 -9.32 9.24
C GLY A 7 10.71 -8.51 8.34
N LEU A 8 9.40 -8.49 8.64
CA LEU A 8 8.42 -7.67 7.93
C LEU A 8 8.46 -6.19 8.37
N ILE A 9 8.53 -5.94 9.68
CA ILE A 9 8.39 -4.59 10.25
C ILE A 9 9.71 -3.82 10.24
N ALA A 10 10.84 -4.47 10.53
CA ALA A 10 12.13 -3.79 10.68
C ALA A 10 12.55 -2.97 9.45
N PRO A 11 12.35 -3.43 8.19
CA PRO A 11 12.67 -2.62 7.01
C PRO A 11 11.75 -1.42 6.79
N LEU A 12 10.56 -1.41 7.42
CA LEU A 12 9.56 -0.36 7.26
C LEU A 12 9.72 0.79 8.26
N THR A 13 10.53 0.61 9.31
CA THR A 13 10.69 1.58 10.40
C THR A 13 12.12 2.15 10.43
N PRO A 14 12.41 3.21 9.63
CA PRO A 14 13.78 3.73 9.49
C PRO A 14 14.34 4.33 10.79
N THR A 15 13.47 4.83 11.67
CA THR A 15 13.83 5.24 13.03
C THR A 15 12.71 4.84 14.00
N PRO A 16 13.00 4.64 15.30
CA PRO A 16 11.99 4.20 16.27
C PRO A 16 10.78 5.12 16.42
N ARG A 17 10.92 6.42 16.12
CA ARG A 17 9.83 7.39 16.17
C ARG A 17 8.94 7.38 14.93
N LEU A 18 9.43 6.83 13.82
CA LEU A 18 8.73 6.75 12.53
C LEU A 18 8.25 5.31 12.29
N HIS A 19 7.33 4.84 13.15
CA HIS A 19 6.79 3.47 13.10
C HIS A 19 5.30 3.41 12.73
N PHE A 20 4.71 4.54 12.33
CA PHE A 20 3.33 4.58 11.85
C PHE A 20 3.28 4.13 10.40
N LEU A 21 2.64 2.97 10.16
CA LEU A 21 2.49 2.38 8.84
C LEU A 21 1.11 2.73 8.27
N MET A 22 1.07 3.05 6.98
CA MET A 22 -0.17 3.19 6.25
C MET A 22 -0.49 1.87 5.53
N THR A 23 -1.72 1.39 5.65
CA THR A 23 -2.17 0.18 4.96
C THR A 23 -3.07 0.53 3.77
N GLY A 24 -3.03 -0.30 2.74
CA GLY A 24 -3.92 -0.21 1.60
C GLY A 24 -4.14 -1.60 1.01
N TYR A 25 -5.28 -1.78 0.35
CA TYR A 25 -5.67 -3.07 -0.23
C TYR A 25 -6.35 -2.86 -1.59
N THR A 26 -6.13 -3.79 -2.51
CA THR A 26 -6.81 -3.83 -3.80
C THR A 26 -6.85 -5.28 -4.30
N PRO A 27 -7.95 -5.74 -4.91
CA PRO A 27 -9.17 -5.00 -5.23
C PRO A 27 -10.10 -4.79 -4.02
N LEU A 28 -10.73 -3.61 -3.93
CA LEU A 28 -11.78 -3.31 -2.94
C LEU A 28 -13.20 -3.55 -3.49
N THR A 29 -13.33 -4.42 -4.50
CA THR A 29 -14.61 -4.73 -5.15
C THR A 29 -15.08 -6.12 -4.75
N THR A 30 -16.37 -6.27 -4.43
CA THR A 30 -17.04 -7.57 -4.47
C THR A 30 -17.29 -7.93 -5.95
N ASP A 31 -17.18 -9.20 -6.30
CA ASP A 31 -17.10 -9.73 -7.68
C ASP A 31 -18.26 -9.37 -8.66
N SER A 32 -19.21 -8.52 -8.28
CA SER A 32 -20.46 -8.29 -9.02
C SER A 32 -20.47 -7.14 -10.03
N GLU A 33 -19.47 -6.24 -10.07
CA GLU A 33 -19.55 -5.04 -10.93
C GLU A 33 -18.55 -4.93 -12.09
N VAL A 34 -17.65 -5.91 -12.31
CA VAL A 34 -16.73 -5.84 -13.46
C VAL A 34 -16.71 -7.15 -14.24
N SER A 35 -17.73 -7.29 -15.09
CA SER A 35 -17.80 -8.19 -16.24
C SER A 35 -16.78 -7.83 -17.33
N THR A 36 -15.51 -7.67 -16.98
CA THR A 36 -14.45 -7.53 -17.95
C THR A 36 -13.27 -8.35 -17.47
N VAL A 37 -13.10 -9.54 -18.05
CA VAL A 37 -11.91 -10.38 -17.92
C VAL A 37 -10.73 -9.61 -18.51
N ARG A 38 -10.25 -8.59 -17.79
CA ARG A 38 -9.07 -7.82 -18.12
C ARG A 38 -7.94 -8.54 -17.41
N ARG A 39 -7.03 -9.15 -18.20
CA ARG A 39 -5.77 -9.69 -17.66
C ARG A 39 -5.13 -8.59 -16.83
N THR A 40 -5.18 -8.76 -15.51
CA THR A 40 -4.61 -7.80 -14.56
C THR A 40 -3.18 -8.26 -14.33
N THR A 41 -2.23 -7.41 -14.68
CA THR A 41 -0.81 -7.71 -14.46
C THR A 41 -0.40 -7.31 -13.04
N VAL A 42 0.70 -7.87 -12.54
CA VAL A 42 1.30 -7.44 -11.26
C VAL A 42 1.55 -5.93 -11.24
N PHE A 43 1.95 -5.37 -12.39
CA PHE A 43 2.15 -3.93 -12.54
C PHE A 43 0.87 -3.11 -12.37
N ASP A 44 -0.25 -3.61 -12.89
CA ASP A 44 -1.56 -2.98 -12.68
C ASP A 44 -1.95 -2.98 -11.20
N VAL A 45 -1.66 -4.08 -10.48
CA VAL A 45 -1.91 -4.19 -9.04
C VAL A 45 -1.05 -3.21 -8.26
N MET A 46 0.27 -3.16 -8.51
CA MET A 46 1.18 -2.24 -7.83
C MET A 46 0.79 -0.77 -8.03
N ARG A 47 0.37 -0.39 -9.24
CA ARG A 47 -0.14 0.96 -9.50
C ARG A 47 -1.41 1.28 -8.73
N ARG A 48 -2.32 0.32 -8.59
CA ARG A 48 -3.57 0.50 -7.84
C ARG A 48 -3.30 0.62 -6.34
N LEU A 49 -2.35 -0.12 -5.77
CA LEU A 49 -2.00 -0.03 -4.34
C LEU A 49 -1.57 1.37 -3.91
N LEU A 50 -0.99 2.17 -4.80
CA LEU A 50 -0.58 3.55 -4.52
C LEU A 50 -1.71 4.59 -4.68
N GLN A 51 -2.90 4.18 -5.12
CA GLN A 51 -4.01 5.11 -5.29
C GLN A 51 -4.63 5.47 -3.93
N PRO A 52 -4.82 6.76 -3.59
CA PRO A 52 -5.33 7.18 -2.28
C PRO A 52 -6.66 6.53 -1.89
N LYS A 53 -7.52 6.20 -2.86
CA LYS A 53 -8.80 5.51 -2.63
C LYS A 53 -8.68 4.09 -2.05
N ASN A 54 -7.52 3.47 -2.18
CA ASN A 54 -7.26 2.12 -1.69
C ASN A 54 -6.55 2.13 -0.33
N MET A 55 -6.23 3.32 0.22
CA MET A 55 -5.61 3.47 1.53
C MET A 55 -6.67 3.43 2.62
N MET A 56 -6.36 2.78 3.74
CA MET A 56 -7.25 2.62 4.90
C MET A 56 -6.98 3.66 5.99
N VAL A 57 -6.35 4.78 5.63
CA VAL A 57 -6.01 5.87 6.54
C VAL A 57 -6.45 7.19 5.92
N SER A 58 -7.08 8.04 6.73
CA SER A 58 -7.40 9.41 6.33
C SER A 58 -6.18 10.30 6.61
N THR A 59 -5.43 10.63 5.56
CA THR A 59 -4.33 11.59 5.65
C THR A 59 -4.63 12.84 4.84
N GLN A 60 -4.65 13.99 5.50
CA GLN A 60 -4.74 15.27 4.81
C GLN A 60 -3.37 15.62 4.22
N VAL A 61 -3.29 15.76 2.89
CA VAL A 61 -2.09 16.29 2.24
C VAL A 61 -1.98 17.77 2.61
N GLN A 62 -1.00 18.11 3.45
CA GLN A 62 -0.78 19.49 3.86
C GLN A 62 -0.23 20.30 2.68
N ARG A 63 -0.96 21.34 2.28
CA ARG A 63 -0.52 22.22 1.18
C ARG A 63 0.76 22.95 1.61
N GLY A 64 1.79 22.88 0.76
CA GLY A 64 3.09 23.52 1.02
C GLY A 64 4.11 22.62 1.76
N VAL A 65 3.73 21.41 2.16
CA VAL A 65 4.65 20.41 2.72
C VAL A 65 4.82 19.28 1.71
N ASN A 66 6.06 19.01 1.31
CA ASN A 66 6.39 17.88 0.44
C ASN A 66 6.58 16.63 1.31
N HIS A 67 5.63 15.69 1.22
CA HIS A 67 5.76 14.37 1.83
C HIS A 67 6.43 13.39 0.87
N CYS A 68 7.18 12.43 1.40
CA CYS A 68 7.78 11.33 0.64
C CYS A 68 7.56 9.99 1.35
N TYR A 69 7.57 8.91 0.58
CA TYR A 69 7.56 7.55 1.13
C TYR A 69 9.00 7.16 1.50
N ALA A 70 9.22 6.75 2.75
CA ALA A 70 10.52 6.25 3.20
C ALA A 70 10.69 4.75 2.93
N ALA A 71 9.60 3.98 3.05
CA ALA A 71 9.58 2.54 2.80
C ALA A 71 8.19 2.13 2.29
N ILE A 72 8.15 1.07 1.49
CA ILE A 72 6.92 0.46 0.99
C ILE A 72 7.06 -1.05 0.96
N LEU A 73 6.00 -1.75 1.32
CA LEU A 73 5.89 -3.19 1.22
C LEU A 73 4.60 -3.53 0.46
N ASN A 74 4.77 -4.19 -0.68
CA ASN A 74 3.65 -4.75 -1.44
C ASN A 74 3.70 -6.27 -1.30
N ILE A 75 2.65 -6.84 -0.70
CA ILE A 75 2.44 -8.29 -0.64
C ILE A 75 1.49 -8.63 -1.79
N ILE A 76 1.99 -9.41 -2.75
CA ILE A 76 1.26 -9.81 -3.95
C ILE A 76 1.26 -11.33 -4.00
N GLN A 77 0.10 -11.92 -4.30
CA GLN A 77 -0.10 -13.35 -4.47
C GLN A 77 0.06 -13.78 -5.93
#